data_AF-A0A920RDX6-F1
#
_entry.id   AF-A0A920RDX6-F1
#
_cell.length_a   1.000
_cell.length_b   1.000
_cell.length_c   1.000
_cell.angle_alpha   90.00
_cell.angle_beta   90.00
_cell.angle_gamma   90.00
#
_symmetry.space_group_name_H-M   'P 1'
#
loop_
_entity.id
_entity.type
_entity.pdbx_description
1 polymer ?
#
loop_
_entity_poly.entity_id
_entity_poly.type
_entity_poly.pdbx_seq_one_letter_code
_entity_poly.pdbx_strand_id
1 'polypeptide(L)'
;MAAGGASHIFKPRAVGEGMGRTWYAPWSSASAYALPILAGAKMTQMENRIVLTRFKDGYGPVGAYFLHLKTYTENAYGNDYEPTWYEHTKELVGDYIDRQPVPTCLRNHAFLKGGQSGPGPIRMVTKEAFQDPHKEQVGWENFWV
;
A
#
# COMPACT_ATOMS: atom_id res chain seq x y z
N MET A 1 8.05 -22.24 -11.70
CA MET A 1 9.26 -21.59 -11.15
C MET A 1 8.92 -20.88 -9.84
N ALA A 2 9.87 -20.72 -8.91
CA ALA A 2 9.61 -20.27 -7.54
C ALA A 2 10.58 -19.16 -7.04
N ALA A 3 11.11 -18.33 -7.96
CA ALA A 3 12.14 -17.33 -7.65
C ALA A 3 11.61 -15.94 -7.21
N GLY A 4 10.33 -15.87 -6.83
CA GLY A 4 9.67 -14.62 -6.40
C GLY A 4 9.30 -13.68 -7.54
N GLY A 5 8.96 -12.44 -7.19
CA GLY A 5 8.52 -11.40 -8.12
C GLY A 5 9.67 -10.56 -8.70
N ALA A 6 9.38 -9.26 -8.90
CA ALA A 6 10.31 -8.28 -9.46
C ALA A 6 10.31 -7.00 -8.62
N SER A 7 11.47 -6.69 -8.03
CA SER A 7 11.78 -5.44 -7.33
C SER A 7 12.74 -4.60 -8.17
N HIS A 8 12.93 -3.33 -7.78
CA HIS A 8 13.89 -2.41 -8.42
C HIS A 8 13.71 -2.16 -9.93
N ILE A 9 12.56 -2.50 -10.50
CA ILE A 9 12.21 -2.18 -11.90
C ILE A 9 11.95 -0.68 -12.07
N PHE A 10 11.41 -0.02 -11.04
CA PHE A 10 11.16 1.42 -11.02
C PHE A 10 12.10 2.11 -10.02
N LYS A 11 12.46 3.37 -10.32
CA LYS A 11 13.27 4.19 -9.43
C LYS A 11 12.55 4.37 -8.07
N PRO A 12 13.17 3.97 -6.93
CA PRO A 12 12.58 4.13 -5.61
C PRO A 12 12.52 5.61 -5.19
N ARG A 13 11.72 5.91 -4.15
CA ARG A 13 11.61 7.27 -3.61
C ARG A 13 12.87 7.74 -2.89
N ALA A 14 13.61 6.83 -2.26
CA ALA A 14 14.88 7.11 -1.61
C ALA A 14 16.05 6.67 -2.52
N VAL A 15 17.05 7.53 -2.66
CA VAL A 15 18.30 7.29 -3.39
C VAL A 15 19.49 7.25 -2.41
N GLY A 16 20.59 6.57 -2.75
CA GLY A 16 21.71 6.33 -1.83
C GLY A 16 21.46 5.11 -0.94
N GLU A 17 21.80 5.19 0.36
CA GLU A 17 21.64 4.07 1.31
C GLU A 17 20.19 3.57 1.40
N GLY A 18 19.22 4.46 1.22
CA GLY A 18 17.80 4.13 1.23
C GLY A 18 17.33 3.29 0.03
N MET A 19 18.15 3.09 -1.01
CA MET A 19 17.74 2.32 -2.19
C MET A 19 17.42 0.86 -1.87
N GLY A 20 18.09 0.26 -0.88
CA GLY A 20 17.78 -1.11 -0.44
C GLY A 20 16.44 -1.25 0.27
N ARG A 21 15.81 -0.14 0.68
CA ARG A 21 14.50 -0.13 1.34
C ARG A 21 13.39 -0.11 0.30
N THR A 22 13.18 -1.24 -0.35
CA THR A 22 11.95 -1.54 -1.10
C THR A 22 10.97 -2.29 -0.19
N TRP A 23 9.67 -2.12 -0.42
CA TRP A 23 8.65 -2.87 0.31
C TRP A 23 8.68 -4.37 -0.03
N TYR A 24 8.82 -4.70 -1.32
CA TYR A 24 8.97 -6.08 -1.76
C TYR A 24 10.43 -6.50 -1.70
N ALA A 25 10.70 -7.82 -1.65
CA ALA A 25 12.04 -8.36 -1.44
C ALA A 25 13.09 -7.73 -2.39
N PRO A 26 14.15 -7.06 -1.88
CA PRO A 26 15.13 -6.36 -2.71
C PRO A 26 15.92 -7.29 -3.64
N TRP A 27 16.07 -8.56 -3.26
CA TRP A 27 16.74 -9.57 -4.07
C TRP A 27 15.87 -10.20 -5.17
N SER A 28 14.58 -9.87 -5.26
CA SER A 28 13.70 -10.37 -6.33
C SER A 28 14.00 -9.68 -7.67
N SER A 29 14.77 -10.36 -8.52
CA SER A 29 15.34 -9.82 -9.77
C SER A 29 14.52 -10.10 -11.04
N ALA A 30 13.25 -10.51 -10.92
CA ALA A 30 12.40 -10.89 -12.05
C ALA A 30 12.86 -12.15 -12.82
N SER A 31 13.79 -12.94 -12.27
CA SER A 31 14.26 -14.20 -12.89
C SER A 31 13.11 -15.19 -13.12
N ALA A 32 12.08 -15.15 -12.26
CA ALA A 32 10.85 -15.90 -12.38
C ALA A 32 10.05 -15.62 -13.66
N TYR A 33 10.25 -14.45 -14.27
CA TYR A 33 9.58 -14.03 -15.49
C TYR A 33 10.49 -14.14 -16.71
N ALA A 34 11.75 -13.71 -16.59
CA ALA A 34 12.68 -13.64 -17.73
C ALA A 34 12.99 -15.03 -18.34
N LEU A 35 13.31 -16.02 -17.51
CA LEU A 35 13.73 -17.34 -18.01
C LEU A 35 12.60 -18.08 -18.77
N PRO A 36 11.35 -18.12 -18.28
CA PRO A 36 10.26 -18.78 -18.99
C PRO A 36 9.85 -18.03 -20.24
N ILE A 37 9.88 -16.69 -20.23
CA ILE A 37 9.61 -15.88 -21.43
C ILE A 37 10.59 -16.29 -22.54
N LEU A 38 11.88 -16.40 -22.22
CA LEU A 38 12.90 -16.84 -23.19
C LEU A 38 12.70 -18.29 -23.65
N ALA A 39 12.14 -19.15 -22.78
CA ALA A 39 11.77 -20.53 -23.12
C ALA A 39 10.42 -20.64 -23.88
N GLY A 40 9.78 -19.53 -24.24
CA GLY A 40 8.51 -19.51 -24.98
C GLY A 40 7.26 -19.68 -24.12
N ALA A 41 7.35 -19.53 -22.79
CA ALA A 41 6.19 -19.54 -21.92
C ALA A 41 5.29 -18.32 -22.18
N LYS A 42 3.97 -18.55 -22.26
CA LYS A 42 2.99 -17.47 -22.36
C LYS A 42 2.79 -16.83 -20.99
N MET A 43 2.86 -15.50 -20.97
CA MET A 43 2.61 -14.70 -19.78
C MET A 43 1.18 -14.13 -19.80
N THR A 44 0.67 -13.76 -18.64
CA THR A 44 -0.65 -13.13 -18.49
C THR A 44 -0.58 -12.00 -17.49
N GLN A 45 -1.38 -10.95 -17.68
CA GLN A 45 -1.51 -9.78 -16.79
C GLN A 45 -0.17 -9.12 -16.41
N MET A 46 0.81 -9.08 -17.32
CA MET A 46 2.13 -8.48 -17.05
C MET A 46 2.08 -6.96 -16.87
N GLU A 47 0.99 -6.32 -17.27
CA GLU A 47 0.69 -4.91 -17.02
C GLU A 47 0.28 -4.63 -15.58
N ASN A 48 -0.20 -5.65 -14.85
CA ASN A 48 -0.67 -5.52 -13.48
C ASN A 48 0.51 -5.30 -12.54
N ARG A 49 0.53 -4.13 -11.90
CA ARG A 49 1.58 -3.71 -10.96
C ARG A 49 0.97 -3.39 -9.62
N ILE A 50 1.57 -3.94 -8.58
CA ILE A 50 1.16 -3.69 -7.20
C ILE A 50 1.88 -2.45 -6.69
N VAL A 51 1.11 -1.40 -6.39
CA VAL A 51 1.57 -0.21 -5.68
C VAL A 51 0.92 -0.21 -4.31
N LEU A 52 1.69 -0.05 -3.25
CA LEU A 52 1.19 -0.17 -1.88
C LEU A 52 1.43 1.09 -1.09
N THR A 53 0.36 1.61 -0.50
CA THR A 53 0.39 2.66 0.49
C THR A 53 0.86 2.08 1.82
N ARG A 54 1.95 2.63 2.35
CA ARG A 54 2.64 2.17 3.56
C ARG A 54 3.12 3.38 4.35
N PHE A 55 3.66 3.14 5.55
CA PHE A 55 4.39 4.18 6.25
C PHE A 55 5.53 4.72 5.38
N LYS A 56 5.65 6.05 5.35
CA LYS A 56 6.61 6.76 4.52
C LYS A 56 8.04 6.31 4.82
N ASP A 57 8.84 6.16 3.76
CA ASP A 57 10.27 5.81 3.74
C ASP A 57 10.62 4.39 4.24
N GLY A 58 10.13 3.99 5.42
CA GLY A 58 10.38 2.65 5.99
C GLY A 58 9.51 1.55 5.40
N TYR A 59 8.38 1.90 4.78
CA TYR A 59 7.40 0.97 4.18
C TYR A 59 6.82 -0.08 5.16
N GLY A 60 6.71 0.28 6.43
CA GLY A 60 6.12 -0.56 7.47
C GLY A 60 4.66 -0.98 7.17
N PRO A 61 4.22 -2.12 7.71
CA PRO A 61 2.89 -2.66 7.44
C PRO A 61 1.80 -1.75 8.01
N VAL A 62 0.74 -1.53 7.24
CA VAL A 62 -0.44 -0.76 7.65
C VAL A 62 -1.65 -1.63 7.98
N GLY A 63 -1.60 -2.93 7.63
CA GLY A 63 -2.72 -3.86 7.78
C GLY A 63 -3.15 -4.05 9.23
N ALA A 64 -2.20 -4.25 10.15
CA ALA A 64 -2.50 -4.37 11.58
C ALA A 64 -3.13 -3.08 12.14
N TYR A 65 -2.62 -1.92 11.75
CA TYR A 65 -3.16 -0.63 12.19
C TYR A 65 -4.62 -0.43 11.77
N PHE A 66 -4.94 -0.65 10.48
CA PHE A 66 -6.31 -0.52 10.00
C PHE A 66 -7.24 -1.62 10.50
N LEU A 67 -6.84 -2.89 10.39
CA LEU A 67 -7.75 -4.01 10.61
C LEU A 67 -7.86 -4.38 12.09
N HIS A 68 -6.76 -4.33 12.83
CA HIS A 68 -6.71 -4.77 14.22
C HIS A 68 -6.88 -3.58 15.17
N LEU A 69 -6.07 -2.53 15.03
CA LEU A 69 -6.10 -1.37 15.93
C LEU A 69 -7.22 -0.37 15.60
N LYS A 70 -7.86 -0.51 14.44
CA LYS A 70 -8.94 0.37 13.93
C LYS A 70 -8.52 1.84 13.81
N THR A 71 -7.25 2.08 13.46
CA THR A 71 -6.77 3.44 13.17
C THR A 71 -7.37 3.96 11.87
N TYR A 72 -7.44 5.28 11.75
CA TYR A 72 -7.87 5.99 10.55
C TYR A 72 -6.73 6.87 10.00
N THR A 73 -7.01 7.55 8.89
CA THR A 73 -6.01 8.36 8.17
C THR A 73 -6.54 9.73 7.85
N GLU A 74 -5.84 10.76 8.30
CA GLU A 74 -6.19 12.15 8.07
C GLU A 74 -5.23 12.80 7.08
N ASN A 75 -5.74 13.77 6.32
CA ASN A 75 -4.92 14.68 5.54
C ASN A 75 -4.34 15.81 6.43
N ALA A 76 -3.65 16.79 5.83
CA ALA A 76 -3.05 17.90 6.59
C ALA A 76 -4.08 18.76 7.36
N TYR A 77 -5.36 18.69 6.98
CA TYR A 77 -6.47 19.44 7.54
C TYR A 77 -7.31 18.63 8.54
N GLY A 78 -6.93 17.38 8.84
CA GLY A 78 -7.67 16.51 9.77
C GLY A 78 -8.84 15.75 9.13
N ASN A 79 -8.99 15.77 7.80
CA ASN A 79 -10.10 15.12 7.10
C ASN A 79 -9.68 13.77 6.50
N ASP A 80 -10.61 12.81 6.46
CA ASP A 80 -10.41 11.53 5.78
C ASP A 80 -10.27 11.70 4.25
N TYR A 81 -9.25 11.07 3.67
CA TYR A 81 -8.96 11.22 2.24
C TYR A 81 -9.80 10.31 1.34
N GLU A 82 -10.23 9.13 1.81
CA GLU A 82 -10.95 8.15 0.98
C GLU A 82 -12.36 8.60 0.56
N PRO A 83 -13.22 9.10 1.46
CA PRO A 83 -14.58 9.52 1.09
C PRO A 83 -14.61 10.72 0.14
N THR A 84 -13.60 11.60 0.24
CA THR A 84 -13.46 12.82 -0.56
C THR A 84 -13.51 12.55 -2.08
N TRP A 85 -13.06 11.37 -2.52
CA TRP A 85 -12.94 11.02 -3.93
C TRP A 85 -13.95 9.96 -4.40
N TYR A 86 -14.93 9.60 -3.55
CA TYR A 86 -15.86 8.50 -3.84
C TYR A 86 -16.67 8.75 -5.12
N GLU A 87 -17.36 9.89 -5.23
CA GLU A 87 -18.21 10.19 -6.39
C GLU A 87 -17.43 10.20 -7.71
N HIS A 88 -16.29 10.91 -7.75
CA HIS A 88 -15.41 10.92 -8.91
C HIS A 88 -14.90 9.51 -9.28
N THR A 89 -14.59 8.68 -8.28
CA THR A 89 -14.13 7.30 -8.53
C THR A 89 -15.29 6.44 -9.04
N LYS A 90 -16.51 6.64 -8.53
CA LYS A 90 -17.72 5.95 -8.98
C LYS A 90 -18.05 6.26 -10.44
N GLU A 91 -17.86 7.49 -10.89
CA GLU A 91 -17.97 7.86 -12.30
C GLU A 91 -16.99 7.09 -13.20
N LEU A 92 -15.79 6.77 -12.69
CA LEU A 92 -14.75 6.07 -13.45
C LEU A 92 -14.94 4.55 -13.52
N VAL A 93 -15.44 3.93 -12.43
CA VAL A 93 -15.45 2.45 -12.30
C VAL A 93 -16.83 1.86 -12.05
N GLY A 94 -17.88 2.68 -12.00
CA GLY A 94 -19.25 2.25 -11.76
C GLY A 94 -19.42 1.61 -10.37
N ASP A 95 -20.16 0.51 -10.33
CA ASP A 95 -20.47 -0.26 -9.11
C ASP A 95 -19.25 -0.99 -8.51
N TYR A 96 -18.11 -1.01 -9.22
CA TYR A 96 -16.90 -1.67 -8.74
C TYR A 96 -16.36 -1.04 -7.44
N ILE A 97 -16.60 0.25 -7.22
CA ILE A 97 -16.23 0.95 -5.98
C ILE A 97 -17.03 0.48 -4.75
N ASP A 98 -18.23 -0.07 -4.96
CA ASP A 98 -19.15 -0.46 -3.89
C ASP A 98 -18.81 -1.83 -3.27
N ARG A 99 -17.76 -2.49 -3.78
CA ARG A 99 -17.27 -3.77 -3.23
C ARG A 99 -16.63 -3.55 -1.86
N GLN A 100 -16.92 -4.45 -0.92
CA GLN A 100 -16.34 -4.44 0.42
C GLN A 100 -15.50 -5.70 0.70
N PRO A 101 -14.22 -5.56 1.09
CA PRO A 101 -13.48 -4.31 1.26
C PRO A 101 -13.21 -3.59 -0.08
N VAL A 102 -13.14 -2.26 -0.04
CA VAL A 102 -12.87 -1.43 -1.24
C VAL A 102 -11.58 -1.90 -1.92
N PRO A 103 -11.60 -2.17 -3.24
CA PRO A 103 -10.44 -2.61 -3.97
C PRO A 103 -9.22 -1.72 -3.73
N THR A 104 -8.07 -2.35 -3.46
CA THR A 104 -6.85 -1.64 -3.03
C THR A 104 -6.38 -0.59 -4.04
N CYS A 105 -6.55 -0.85 -5.35
CA CYS A 105 -6.21 0.11 -6.39
C CYS A 105 -7.07 1.38 -6.34
N LEU A 106 -8.33 1.29 -5.93
CA LEU A 106 -9.24 2.45 -5.79
C LEU A 106 -8.88 3.27 -4.54
N ARG A 107 -8.52 2.62 -3.44
CA ARG A 107 -7.98 3.31 -2.25
C ARG A 107 -6.68 4.06 -2.58
N ASN A 108 -5.79 3.42 -3.35
CA ASN A 108 -4.60 4.09 -3.88
C ASN A 108 -4.94 5.25 -4.82
N HIS A 109 -5.99 5.13 -5.63
CA HIS A 109 -6.43 6.20 -6.52
C HIS A 109 -6.84 7.45 -5.72
N ALA A 110 -7.66 7.28 -4.69
CA ALA A 110 -8.04 8.37 -3.79
C ALA A 110 -6.80 9.00 -3.12
N PHE A 111 -5.83 8.20 -2.69
CA PHE A 111 -4.57 8.68 -2.14
C PHE A 111 -3.78 9.54 -3.14
N LEU A 112 -3.67 9.09 -4.40
CA LEU A 112 -2.97 9.84 -5.46
C LEU A 112 -3.67 11.16 -5.79
N LYS A 113 -5.00 11.17 -5.86
CA LYS A 113 -5.79 12.39 -6.09
C LYS A 113 -5.67 13.38 -4.92
N GLY A 114 -5.69 12.87 -3.69
CA GLY A 114 -5.38 13.65 -2.50
C GLY A 114 -3.96 14.23 -2.52
N GLY A 115 -2.97 13.50 -3.03
CA GLY A 115 -1.61 14.05 -3.20
C GLY A 115 -1.54 15.16 -4.27
N GLN A 116 -2.22 14.98 -5.39
CA GLN A 116 -2.21 15.92 -6.52
C GLN A 116 -2.95 17.23 -6.25
N SER A 117 -4.00 17.18 -5.42
CA SER A 117 -4.81 18.36 -5.06
C SER A 117 -4.17 19.24 -3.97
N GLY A 118 -3.04 18.83 -3.39
CA GLY A 118 -2.34 19.59 -2.35
C GLY A 118 -2.63 19.30 -0.86
N PRO A 119 -3.67 18.56 -0.41
CA PRO A 119 -3.93 18.34 1.02
C PRO A 119 -2.96 17.38 1.74
N GLY A 120 -1.78 17.10 1.19
CA GLY A 120 -0.76 16.30 1.86
C GLY A 120 -0.09 17.04 3.03
N PRO A 121 0.53 16.33 3.99
CA PRO A 121 0.71 14.88 4.06
C PRO A 121 -0.52 14.12 4.58
N ILE A 122 -0.72 12.89 4.10
CA ILE A 122 -1.66 11.93 4.67
C ILE A 122 -0.96 11.20 5.82
N ARG A 123 -1.60 11.16 6.98
CA ARG A 123 -1.05 10.65 8.24
C ARG A 123 -1.94 9.54 8.75
N MET A 124 -1.35 8.48 9.28
CA MET A 124 -2.07 7.48 10.04
C MET A 124 -2.11 7.91 11.51
N VAL A 125 -3.30 7.98 12.08
CA VAL A 125 -3.49 8.44 13.47
C VAL A 125 -3.24 7.27 14.42
N THR A 126 -1.97 7.08 14.80
CA THR A 126 -1.56 5.99 15.70
C THR A 126 -1.60 6.36 17.18
N LYS A 127 -1.57 7.66 17.51
CA LYS A 127 -1.60 8.18 18.90
C LYS A 127 -2.87 7.76 19.67
N GLU A 128 -3.96 7.52 18.96
CA GLU A 128 -5.25 7.10 19.51
C GLU A 128 -5.43 5.57 19.52
N ALA A 129 -4.51 4.83 18.90
CA ALA A 129 -4.64 3.38 18.70
C ALA A 129 -4.56 2.57 20.00
N PHE A 130 -3.82 3.06 21.00
CA PHE A 130 -3.48 2.37 22.24
C PHE A 130 -4.07 3.01 23.49
N GLN A 131 -5.15 3.79 23.37
CA GLN A 131 -5.82 4.38 24.54
C GLN A 131 -6.47 3.32 25.45
N ASP A 132 -6.74 2.14 24.90
CA ASP A 132 -7.23 0.98 25.64
C ASP A 132 -6.04 0.06 26.00
N PRO A 133 -5.74 -0.17 27.30
CA PRO A 133 -4.66 -1.05 27.76
C PRO A 133 -4.74 -2.46 27.20
N HIS A 134 -5.94 -2.96 26.88
CA HIS A 134 -6.12 -4.28 26.28
C HIS A 134 -5.54 -4.34 24.85
N LYS A 135 -5.66 -3.26 24.08
CA LYS A 135 -5.09 -3.17 22.71
C LYS A 135 -3.57 -3.10 22.71
N GLU A 136 -2.97 -2.58 23.79
CA GLU A 136 -1.52 -2.57 23.96
C GLU A 136 -0.97 -3.99 24.17
N GLN A 137 -1.63 -4.79 25.02
CA GLN A 137 -1.25 -6.18 25.27
C GLN A 137 -1.39 -7.04 24.01
N VAL A 138 -2.51 -6.93 23.30
CA VAL A 138 -2.75 -7.68 22.05
C VAL A 138 -1.84 -7.18 20.92
N GLY A 139 -1.47 -5.89 20.91
CA GLY A 139 -0.43 -5.36 20.03
C GLY A 139 0.91 -6.07 20.27
N TRP A 140 1.37 -6.13 21.52
CA TRP A 140 2.63 -6.79 21.87
C TRP A 140 2.69 -8.26 21.47
N GLU A 141 1.60 -9.01 21.62
CA GLU A 141 1.55 -10.42 21.22
C GLU A 141 1.58 -10.63 19.70
N ASN A 142 0.99 -9.72 18.91
CA ASN A 142 0.90 -9.88 17.46
C ASN A 142 2.07 -9.29 16.67
N PHE A 143 2.89 -8.41 17.27
CA PHE A 143 4.02 -7.77 16.60
C PHE A 143 5.38 -8.48 16.83
N TRP A 144 5.46 -9.42 17.77
CA TRP A 144 6.73 -10.02 18.23
C TRP A 144 6.80 -11.56 18.20
N VAL A 145 5.90 -12.21 17.47
CA VAL A 145 5.93 -13.66 17.22
C VAL A 145 5.99 -13.94 15.73
#